data_AF-A0AAW1H8Z3-F1
#
_entry.id   AF-A0AAW1H8Z3-F1
#
_cell.length_a   1.000
_cell.length_b   1.000
_cell.length_c   1.000
_cell.angle_alpha   90.00
_cell.angle_beta   90.00
_cell.angle_gamma   90.00
#
_symmetry.space_group_name_H-M   'P 1'
#
loop_
_entity.id
_entity.type
_entity.pdbx_description
1 polymer ?
#
loop_
_entity_poly.entity_id
_entity_poly.type
_entity_poly.pdbx_seq_one_letter_code
_entity_poly.pdbx_strand_id
1 'polypeptide(L)'
;MSPQIPTKAYFYLLVLLFSACFTYCSGHSGSSDVRTNGTQCVQSERAALLQFKQGIRVDNCGLLDSWDDGLDCCQWHGIQCSNRSGHVVGLHLTGISDFSNDDGYEGCLEGTLSDSLIELKYLKYLDLSSNYFRGQLPKFIGSLI
;
A
#
# COMPACT_ATOMS: atom_id res chain seq x y z
N MET A 1 -1.48 55.54 -13.06
CA MET A 1 -2.46 54.69 -12.35
C MET A 1 -2.26 53.25 -12.79
N SER A 2 -1.60 52.43 -11.97
CA SER A 2 -1.53 50.99 -12.22
C SER A 2 -2.80 50.33 -11.70
N PRO A 3 -3.46 49.45 -12.46
CA PRO A 3 -4.66 48.76 -11.97
C PRO A 3 -4.24 47.81 -10.84
N GLN A 4 -4.74 48.08 -9.64
CA GLN A 4 -4.65 47.18 -8.50
C GLN A 4 -5.68 46.07 -8.72
N ILE A 5 -5.22 44.92 -9.23
CA ILE A 5 -6.06 43.74 -9.35
C ILE A 5 -6.38 43.27 -7.92
N PRO A 6 -7.65 43.15 -7.52
CA PRO A 6 -7.99 42.77 -6.15
C PRO A 6 -7.52 41.35 -5.86
N THR A 7 -6.76 41.16 -4.78
CA THR A 7 -6.26 39.86 -4.30
C THR A 7 -7.36 38.80 -4.13
N LYS A 8 -8.60 39.23 -3.87
CA LYS A 8 -9.78 38.35 -3.86
C LYS A 8 -10.04 37.70 -5.22
N ALA A 9 -9.87 38.44 -6.33
CA ALA A 9 -10.02 37.89 -7.67
C ALA A 9 -8.97 36.81 -7.96
N TYR A 10 -7.73 36.98 -7.49
CA TYR A 10 -6.69 35.95 -7.60
C TYR A 10 -7.06 34.68 -6.81
N PHE A 11 -7.59 34.84 -5.58
CA PHE A 11 -8.06 33.72 -4.78
C PHE A 11 -9.22 32.96 -5.47
N TYR A 12 -10.21 33.67 -6.03
CA TYR A 12 -11.28 33.04 -6.80
C TYR A 12 -10.77 32.33 -8.06
N LEU A 13 -9.78 32.92 -8.74
CA LEU A 13 -9.18 32.32 -9.94
C LEU A 13 -8.41 31.03 -9.60
N LEU A 14 -7.69 31.01 -8.47
CA LEU A 14 -7.03 29.80 -7.95
C LEU A 14 -8.04 28.70 -7.54
N VAL A 15 -9.14 29.07 -6.87
CA VAL A 15 -10.20 28.12 -6.50
C VAL A 15 -10.87 27.52 -7.73
N LEU A 16 -11.12 28.32 -8.77
CA LEU A 16 -11.70 27.84 -10.04
C LEU A 16 -10.77 26.87 -10.77
N LEU A 17 -9.46 27.13 -10.80
CA LEU A 17 -8.46 26.22 -11.39
C LEU A 17 -8.39 24.87 -10.66
N PHE A 18 -8.51 24.86 -9.32
CA PHE A 18 -8.61 23.62 -8.55
C PHE A 18 -9.93 22.88 -8.79
N SER A 19 -11.05 23.59 -8.90
CA SER A 19 -12.35 22.96 -9.14
C SER A 19 -12.46 22.31 -10.53
N ALA A 20 -11.79 22.87 -11.53
CA ALA A 20 -11.73 22.31 -12.88
C ALA A 20 -10.97 20.96 -12.93
N CYS A 21 -10.05 20.73 -11.98
CA CYS A 21 -9.35 19.45 -11.85
C CYS A 21 -10.29 18.34 -11.32
N PHE A 22 -11.21 18.68 -10.41
CA PHE A 22 -12.20 17.73 -9.89
C PHE A 22 -13.25 17.33 -10.93
N THR A 23 -13.67 18.24 -11.82
CA THR A 23 -14.66 17.93 -12.86
C THR A 23 -14.07 17.24 -14.09
N TYR A 24 -12.76 17.35 -14.35
CA TYR A 24 -12.12 16.69 -15.50
C TYR A 24 -11.66 15.25 -15.22
N CYS A 25 -11.57 14.82 -13.96
CA CYS A 25 -11.28 13.42 -13.61
C CYS A 25 -12.51 12.48 -13.59
N SER A 26 -13.67 12.93 -14.07
CA SER A 26 -14.91 12.11 -14.11
C SER A 26 -15.24 11.53 -15.49
N GLY A 27 -14.27 11.40 -16.40
CA GLY A 27 -14.56 11.10 -17.82
C GLY A 27 -13.55 10.24 -18.58
N HIS A 28 -13.16 9.06 -18.08
CA HIS A 28 -12.79 7.92 -18.93
C HIS A 28 -12.84 6.60 -18.11
N SER A 29 -14.03 6.02 -18.00
CA SER A 29 -14.16 4.58 -17.72
C SER A 29 -13.87 3.84 -19.02
N GLY A 30 -12.59 3.52 -19.22
CA GLY A 30 -12.11 2.81 -20.39
C GLY A 30 -10.71 2.28 -20.13
N SER A 31 -10.54 1.53 -19.04
CA SER A 31 -9.38 0.65 -18.94
C SER A 31 -9.50 -0.35 -20.07
N SER A 32 -8.68 -0.20 -21.11
CA SER A 32 -8.35 -1.30 -21.99
C SER A 32 -7.53 -2.27 -21.14
N ASP A 33 -8.21 -3.08 -20.35
CA ASP A 33 -7.62 -4.21 -19.68
C ASP A 33 -7.06 -5.11 -20.77
N VAL A 34 -5.76 -5.00 -21.02
CA VAL A 34 -5.01 -6.10 -21.57
C VAL A 34 -5.21 -7.22 -20.57
N ARG A 35 -6.17 -8.10 -20.85
CA ARG A 35 -6.35 -9.36 -20.14
C ARG A 35 -5.11 -10.19 -20.41
N THR A 36 -4.07 -9.93 -19.63
CA THR A 36 -3.11 -10.96 -19.31
C THR A 36 -3.93 -12.06 -18.65
N ASN A 37 -3.86 -13.27 -19.17
CA ASN A 37 -4.58 -14.46 -18.70
C ASN A 37 -4.05 -14.92 -17.30
N GLY A 38 -3.56 -13.99 -16.48
CA GLY A 38 -3.08 -14.20 -15.12
C GLY A 38 -4.13 -13.71 -14.14
N THR A 39 -4.38 -14.51 -13.11
CA THR A 39 -5.33 -14.19 -12.04
C THR A 39 -4.81 -12.99 -11.25
N GLN A 40 -5.32 -11.79 -11.55
CA GLN A 40 -4.89 -10.55 -10.90
C GLN A 40 -5.30 -10.50 -9.43
N CYS A 41 -4.51 -9.81 -8.62
CA CYS A 41 -4.81 -9.50 -7.22
C CYS A 41 -6.18 -8.82 -7.07
N VAL A 42 -6.91 -9.20 -6.02
CA VAL A 42 -8.20 -8.58 -5.68
C VAL A 42 -7.97 -7.13 -5.23
N GLN A 43 -8.70 -6.20 -5.85
CA GLN A 43 -8.45 -4.77 -5.68
C GLN A 43 -8.61 -4.27 -4.22
N SER A 44 -9.53 -4.85 -3.45
CA SER A 44 -9.68 -4.52 -2.02
C SER A 44 -8.50 -5.00 -1.19
N GLU A 45 -7.96 -6.18 -1.48
CA GLU A 45 -6.78 -6.73 -0.79
C GLU A 45 -5.53 -5.91 -1.13
N ARG A 46 -5.39 -5.52 -2.40
CA ARG A 46 -4.35 -4.58 -2.85
C ARG A 46 -4.40 -3.25 -2.08
N ALA A 47 -5.58 -2.63 -2.01
CA ALA A 47 -5.75 -1.39 -1.27
C ALA A 47 -5.41 -1.55 0.22
N ALA A 48 -5.80 -2.68 0.82
CA ALA A 48 -5.49 -3.00 2.20
C ALA A 48 -3.99 -3.16 2.46
N LEU A 49 -3.25 -3.79 1.53
CA LEU A 49 -1.79 -3.90 1.60
C LEU A 49 -1.11 -2.53 1.47
N LEU A 50 -1.57 -1.66 0.57
CA LEU A 50 -1.04 -0.29 0.46
C LEU A 50 -1.33 0.53 1.72
N GLN A 51 -2.50 0.34 2.32
CA GLN A 51 -2.82 0.94 3.62
C GLN A 51 -1.95 0.37 4.74
N PHE A 52 -1.61 -0.91 4.71
CA PHE A 52 -0.61 -1.49 5.61
C PHE A 52 0.77 -0.82 5.44
N LYS A 53 1.22 -0.63 4.19
CA LYS A 53 2.47 0.08 3.86
C LYS A 53 2.50 1.50 4.43
N GLN A 54 1.38 2.21 4.47
CA GLN A 54 1.31 3.55 5.10
C GLN A 54 1.58 3.55 6.61
N GLY A 55 1.37 2.41 7.29
CA GLY A 55 1.71 2.24 8.71
C GLY A 55 3.21 1.98 8.97
N ILE A 56 4.00 1.80 7.91
CA ILE A 56 5.43 1.54 7.97
C ILE A 56 6.18 2.87 7.88
N ARG A 57 7.00 3.14 8.90
CA ARG A 57 7.77 4.39 9.02
C ARG A 57 9.18 4.26 8.48
N VAL A 58 9.77 3.07 8.61
CA VAL A 58 11.13 2.76 8.19
C VAL A 58 11.13 1.40 7.49
N ASP A 59 11.80 1.34 6.33
CA ASP A 59 12.10 0.12 5.59
C ASP A 59 13.59 0.12 5.21
N ASN A 60 14.42 -0.42 6.09
CA ASN A 60 15.89 -0.39 5.95
C ASN A 60 16.40 -1.38 4.91
N CYS A 61 15.60 -2.39 4.55
CA CYS A 61 16.02 -3.49 3.67
C CYS A 61 15.36 -3.41 2.29
N GLY A 62 14.45 -2.45 2.05
CA GLY A 62 13.70 -2.32 0.81
C GLY A 62 12.68 -3.45 0.60
N LEU A 63 12.15 -4.04 1.67
CA LEU A 63 11.18 -5.15 1.57
C LEU A 63 9.89 -4.74 0.86
N LEU A 64 9.56 -3.44 0.88
CA LEU A 64 8.33 -2.88 0.32
C LEU A 64 8.57 -2.09 -0.98
N ASP A 65 9.76 -2.16 -1.57
CA ASP A 65 10.14 -1.42 -2.78
C ASP A 65 9.27 -1.81 -3.99
N SER A 66 8.90 -3.08 -4.09
CA SER A 66 8.05 -3.56 -5.19
C SER A 66 6.57 -3.19 -5.03
N TRP A 67 6.16 -2.70 -3.85
CA TRP A 67 4.75 -2.44 -3.54
C TRP A 67 4.33 -1.11 -4.17
N ASP A 68 3.84 -1.18 -5.41
CA ASP A 68 3.53 -0.01 -6.24
C ASP A 68 2.10 -0.01 -6.79
N ASP A 69 1.52 1.19 -6.87
CA ASP A 69 0.16 1.50 -7.34
C ASP A 69 -0.05 1.23 -8.85
N GLY A 70 0.99 0.88 -9.60
CA GLY A 70 0.88 0.43 -11.00
C GLY A 70 0.85 -1.08 -11.21
N LEU A 71 1.24 -1.89 -10.21
CA LEU A 71 1.47 -3.33 -10.38
C LEU A 71 0.41 -4.21 -9.72
N ASP A 72 0.31 -5.44 -10.23
CA ASP A 72 -0.46 -6.52 -9.63
C ASP A 72 0.18 -6.92 -8.28
N CYS A 73 -0.58 -6.88 -7.19
CA CYS A 73 -0.05 -7.13 -5.86
C CYS A 73 0.51 -8.56 -5.69
N CYS A 74 0.06 -9.51 -6.52
CA CYS A 74 0.58 -10.88 -6.51
C CYS A 74 2.03 -10.97 -7.01
N GLN A 75 2.57 -9.89 -7.58
CA GLN A 75 3.96 -9.79 -8.01
C GLN A 75 4.85 -9.07 -6.98
N TRP A 76 4.26 -8.55 -5.89
CA TRP A 76 5.03 -7.86 -4.87
C TRP A 76 5.83 -8.84 -4.02
N HIS A 77 7.02 -8.39 -3.59
CA HIS A 77 7.85 -9.10 -2.63
C HIS A 77 7.03 -9.42 -1.38
N GLY A 78 7.14 -10.68 -0.93
CA GLY A 78 6.44 -11.17 0.25
C GLY A 78 4.96 -11.47 0.07
N ILE A 79 4.35 -11.21 -1.08
CA ILE A 79 2.93 -11.54 -1.33
C ILE A 79 2.80 -12.89 -2.03
N GLN A 80 1.96 -13.75 -1.47
CA GLN A 80 1.55 -15.00 -2.10
C GLN A 80 0.06 -14.97 -2.39
N CYS A 81 -0.31 -15.19 -3.65
CA CYS A 81 -1.70 -15.29 -4.09
C CYS A 81 -2.11 -16.72 -4.44
N SER A 82 -3.41 -16.97 -4.37
CA SER A 82 -4.04 -18.18 -4.94
C SER A 82 -4.03 -18.10 -6.47
N ASN A 83 -3.36 -19.04 -7.12
CA ASN A 83 -3.35 -19.14 -8.59
C ASN A 83 -4.75 -19.30 -9.21
N ARG A 84 -5.75 -19.74 -8.43
CA ARG A 84 -7.13 -19.94 -8.90
C ARG A 84 -8.01 -18.71 -8.77
N SER A 85 -7.80 -17.90 -7.73
CA SER A 85 -8.74 -16.84 -7.35
C SER A 85 -8.11 -15.45 -7.24
N GLY A 86 -6.79 -15.32 -7.31
CA GLY A 86 -6.10 -14.04 -7.14
C GLY A 86 -6.08 -13.51 -5.70
N HIS A 87 -6.75 -14.21 -4.77
CA HIS A 87 -6.77 -13.83 -3.36
C HIS A 87 -5.39 -13.98 -2.71
N VAL A 88 -5.01 -13.01 -1.89
CA VAL A 88 -3.81 -13.05 -1.04
C VAL A 88 -4.00 -14.13 0.02
N VAL A 89 -3.12 -15.13 -0.02
CA VAL A 89 -3.09 -16.27 0.92
C VAL A 89 -1.86 -16.25 1.81
N GLY A 90 -0.84 -15.46 1.49
CA GLY A 90 0.36 -15.32 2.32
C GLY A 90 0.95 -13.91 2.26
N LEU A 91 1.43 -13.45 3.42
CA LEU A 91 2.21 -12.23 3.60
C LEU A 91 3.48 -12.58 4.39
N HIS A 92 4.64 -12.45 3.75
CA HIS A 92 5.94 -12.82 4.28
C HIS A 92 6.91 -11.64 4.14
N LEU A 93 7.15 -10.94 5.23
CA LEU A 93 8.05 -9.79 5.31
C LEU A 93 8.98 -9.97 6.52
N THR A 94 9.85 -10.98 6.48
CA THR A 94 10.81 -11.22 7.57
C THR A 94 11.87 -10.15 7.59
N GLY A 95 12.13 -9.56 8.76
CA GLY A 95 13.14 -8.51 8.91
C GLY A 95 14.58 -9.02 9.01
N ILE A 96 14.88 -10.19 8.44
CA ILE A 96 16.23 -10.74 8.36
C ILE A 96 16.80 -10.34 7.00
N SER A 97 17.88 -9.56 7.00
CA SER A 97 18.65 -9.27 5.78
C SER A 97 19.97 -10.04 5.78
N ASP A 98 20.36 -10.55 4.61
CA ASP A 98 21.66 -11.21 4.41
C ASP A 98 22.85 -10.24 4.61
N PHE A 99 22.57 -8.94 4.73
CA PHE A 99 23.53 -7.85 4.89
C PHE A 99 23.63 -7.32 6.32
N SER A 100 22.99 -7.99 7.31
CA SER A 100 23.16 -7.64 8.72
C SER A 100 24.61 -7.89 9.14
N ASN A 101 25.44 -6.87 8.99
CA ASN A 101 26.77 -6.84 9.56
C ASN A 101 26.63 -6.89 11.10
N ASP A 102 27.67 -7.40 11.74
CA ASP A 102 27.81 -7.85 13.13
C ASP A 102 27.66 -6.74 14.21
N ASP A 103 26.81 -5.75 13.97
CA ASP A 103 26.62 -4.55 14.77
C ASP A 103 25.15 -4.35 15.16
N GLY A 104 24.52 -5.42 15.67
CA GLY A 104 23.33 -5.35 16.51
C GLY A 104 22.01 -5.22 15.77
N TYR A 105 21.44 -6.37 15.36
CA TYR A 105 20.01 -6.60 15.05
C TYR A 105 19.16 -5.34 14.75
N GLU A 106 19.33 -4.74 13.59
CA GLU A 106 18.35 -3.79 13.06
C GLU A 106 17.34 -4.56 12.20
N GLY A 107 16.12 -4.78 12.72
CA GLY A 107 15.02 -5.32 11.95
C GLY A 107 14.68 -4.42 10.76
N CYS A 108 14.23 -5.02 9.66
CA CYS A 108 14.03 -4.30 8.40
C CYS A 108 12.89 -3.27 8.45
N LEU A 109 11.76 -3.63 9.04
CA LEU A 109 10.58 -2.76 9.10
C LEU A 109 10.38 -2.19 10.50
N GLU A 110 10.10 -0.89 10.57
CA GLU A 110 9.66 -0.22 11.79
C GLU A 110 8.33 0.52 11.55
N GLY A 111 7.37 0.35 12.46
CA GLY A 111 6.07 1.01 12.32
C GLY A 111 4.99 0.45 13.23
N THR A 112 3.74 0.60 12.79
CA THR A 112 2.55 0.08 13.47
C THR A 112 1.79 -0.87 12.55
N LEU A 113 1.25 -1.94 13.11
CA LEU A 113 0.39 -2.85 12.36
C LEU A 113 -0.94 -2.17 12.06
N SER A 114 -1.27 -2.02 10.78
CA SER A 114 -2.56 -1.49 10.32
C SER A 114 -3.66 -2.55 10.47
N ASP A 115 -4.84 -2.11 10.93
CA ASP A 115 -6.06 -2.94 10.94
C ASP A 115 -6.53 -3.32 9.53
N SER A 116 -6.02 -2.66 8.48
CA SER A 116 -6.38 -2.93 7.07
C SER A 116 -6.17 -4.37 6.65
N LEU A 117 -5.21 -5.07 7.27
CA LEU A 117 -4.96 -6.49 7.02
C LEU A 117 -6.19 -7.39 7.30
N ILE A 118 -7.22 -6.91 8.00
CA ILE A 118 -8.52 -7.59 8.14
C ILE A 118 -9.22 -7.87 6.80
N GLU A 119 -8.92 -7.09 5.76
CA GLU A 119 -9.47 -7.29 4.42
C GLU A 119 -8.85 -8.50 3.70
N LEU A 120 -7.73 -9.03 4.19
CA LEU A 120 -7.08 -10.24 3.66
C LEU A 120 -7.76 -11.50 4.20
N LYS A 121 -9.04 -11.68 3.86
CA LYS A 121 -9.91 -12.74 4.43
C LYS A 121 -9.47 -14.17 4.12
N TYR A 122 -8.60 -14.34 3.13
CA TYR A 122 -8.07 -15.63 2.70
C TYR A 122 -6.63 -15.86 3.14
N LEU A 123 -6.07 -14.95 3.95
CA LEU A 123 -4.71 -15.05 4.45
C LEU A 123 -4.58 -16.29 5.35
N LYS A 124 -3.65 -17.18 4.99
CA LYS A 124 -3.34 -18.41 5.72
C LYS A 124 -1.96 -18.37 6.37
N TYR A 125 -1.09 -17.51 5.87
CA TYR A 125 0.28 -17.37 6.34
C TYR A 125 0.60 -15.90 6.55
N LEU A 126 1.05 -15.55 7.75
CA LEU A 126 1.50 -14.22 8.11
C LEU A 126 2.83 -14.35 8.84
N ASP A 127 3.90 -13.85 8.22
CA ASP A 127 5.22 -13.78 8.82
C ASP A 127 5.74 -12.35 8.75
N LEU A 128 5.77 -11.72 9.92
CA LEU A 128 6.29 -10.38 10.14
C LEU A 128 7.45 -10.42 11.15
N SER A 129 8.06 -11.60 11.35
CA SER A 129 9.08 -11.82 12.36
C SER A 129 10.35 -10.98 12.09
N SER A 130 11.14 -10.76 13.14
CA SER A 130 12.40 -10.00 13.08
C SER A 130 12.25 -8.54 12.63
N ASN A 131 11.07 -7.94 12.81
CA ASN A 131 10.81 -6.51 12.59
C ASN A 131 10.49 -5.78 13.90
N TYR A 132 10.48 -4.45 13.84
CA TYR A 132 10.22 -3.55 14.96
C TYR A 132 8.84 -2.89 14.88
N PHE A 133 7.79 -3.69 15.05
CA PHE A 133 6.43 -3.19 15.18
C PHE A 133 6.11 -2.75 16.61
N ARG A 134 5.49 -1.58 16.76
CA ARG A 134 5.00 -1.07 18.05
C ARG A 134 3.48 -0.91 18.04
N GLY A 135 2.90 -0.78 19.23
CA GLY A 135 1.48 -0.54 19.42
C GLY A 135 0.69 -1.80 19.81
N GLN A 136 -0.62 -1.72 19.69
CA GLN A 136 -1.49 -2.86 19.98
C GLN A 136 -1.49 -3.84 18.82
N LEU A 137 -1.48 -5.13 19.14
CA LEU A 137 -1.71 -6.16 18.15
C LEU A 137 -3.16 -6.04 17.63
N PRO A 138 -3.37 -5.86 16.32
CA PRO A 138 -4.71 -5.81 15.75
C PRO A 138 -5.54 -7.04 16.12
N LYS A 139 -6.80 -6.83 16.49
CA LYS A 139 -7.68 -7.91 16.96
C LYS A 139 -7.93 -8.99 15.91
N PHE A 140 -7.82 -8.64 14.62
CA PHE A 140 -8.04 -9.59 13.52
C PHE A 140 -6.98 -10.71 13.49
N ILE A 141 -5.79 -10.54 14.08
CA ILE A 141 -4.75 -11.59 14.08
C ILE A 141 -5.24 -12.85 14.78
N GLY A 142 -6.08 -12.71 15.82
CA GLY A 142 -6.72 -13.87 16.47
C GLY A 142 -7.78 -14.57 15.62
N SER A 143 -8.17 -14.01 14.48
CA SER A 143 -9.10 -14.63 13.52
C SER A 143 -8.40 -15.36 12.38
N LEU A 144 -7.06 -15.29 12.31
CA LEU A 144 -6.24 -16.12 11.43
C LEU A 144 -6.04 -17.47 12.13
N ILE A 145 -6.96 -18.42 11.90
CA ILE A 145 -6.96 -19.77 12.51
C ILE A 145 -6.87 -20.85 11.44
#